data_AF-A0A7S2F622-F1
#
_entry.id   AF-A0A7S2F622-F1
#
_cell.length_a   1.000
_cell.length_b   1.000
_cell.length_c   1.000
_cell.angle_alpha   90.00
_cell.angle_beta   90.00
_cell.angle_gamma   90.00
#
_symmetry.space_group_name_H-M   'P 1'
#
loop_
_entity.id
_entity.type
_entity.pdbx_description
1 polymer ?
#
loop_
_entity_poly.entity_id
_entity_poly.type
_entity_poly.pdbx_seq_one_letter_code
_entity_poly.pdbx_strand_id
1 'polypeptide(L)'
;MLLDEATSALDSESQSLVKAGLRNLMKGRTVIVVAHRLETIKDADSILCIEEGSVAERGTHQELVQAGGLYSRLYREQIESTISNVGAVIDSTDALEALKAGVVDGASKS
;
A
#
# COMPACT_ATOMS: atom_id res chain seq x y z
N MET A 1 -8.47 10.09 18.28
CA MET A 1 -7.14 10.31 17.68
C MET A 1 -7.33 10.54 16.19
N LEU A 2 -6.63 11.51 15.60
CA LEU A 2 -6.51 11.74 14.16
C LEU A 2 -5.10 11.32 13.76
N LEU A 3 -4.96 10.32 12.89
CA LEU A 3 -3.67 9.97 12.30
C LEU A 3 -3.63 10.59 10.91
N ASP A 4 -2.67 11.49 10.70
CA ASP A 4 -2.22 11.89 9.37
C ASP A 4 -0.86 11.22 9.11
N GLU A 5 -0.57 10.96 7.86
CA GLU A 5 0.24 9.84 7.35
C GLU A 5 1.75 9.97 7.60
N ALA A 6 2.17 9.91 8.86
CA ALA A 6 3.57 10.03 9.30
C ALA A 6 4.43 8.76 9.07
N THR A 7 3.94 7.73 8.37
CA THR A 7 4.64 6.44 8.20
C THR A 7 5.25 6.22 6.82
N SER A 8 5.21 7.22 5.93
CA SER A 8 5.75 7.08 4.55
C SER A 8 7.27 6.87 4.48
N ALA A 9 8.01 7.16 5.56
CA ALA A 9 9.48 7.06 5.61
C ALA A 9 10.02 5.78 6.28
N LEU A 10 9.16 4.85 6.72
CA LEU A 10 9.57 3.62 7.43
C LEU A 10 9.57 2.40 6.50
N ASP A 11 10.52 1.49 6.71
CA ASP A 11 10.58 0.18 6.06
C ASP A 11 9.35 -0.70 6.41
N SER A 12 9.08 -1.73 5.59
CA SER A 12 7.88 -2.56 5.70
C SER A 12 7.76 -3.32 7.03
N GLU A 13 8.88 -3.71 7.66
CA GLU A 13 8.89 -4.40 8.95
C GLU A 13 8.52 -3.43 10.07
N SER A 14 9.14 -2.26 10.08
CA SER A 14 8.84 -1.17 11.00
C SER A 14 7.38 -0.71 10.89
N GLN A 15 6.82 -0.64 9.67
CA GLN A 15 5.40 -0.32 9.46
C GLN A 15 4.46 -1.35 10.11
N SER A 16 4.77 -2.64 10.03
CA SER A 16 3.96 -3.71 10.62
C SER A 16 3.93 -3.60 12.14
N LEU A 17 5.09 -3.38 12.76
CA LEU A 17 5.24 -3.17 14.21
C LEU A 17 4.46 -1.94 14.69
N VAL A 18 4.61 -0.81 14.00
CA VAL A 18 3.88 0.43 14.33
C VAL A 18 2.38 0.23 14.18
N LYS A 19 1.91 -0.43 13.10
CA LYS A 19 0.49 -0.77 12.92
C LYS A 19 -0.03 -1.65 14.05
N ALA A 20 0.73 -2.66 14.48
CA ALA A 20 0.33 -3.55 15.57
C ALA A 20 0.22 -2.81 16.92
N GLY A 21 1.21 -1.95 17.23
CA GLY A 21 1.17 -1.09 18.41
C GLY A 21 -0.03 -0.14 18.38
N LEU A 22 -0.27 0.49 17.23
CA LEU A 22 -1.42 1.37 17.02
C LEU A 22 -2.74 0.62 17.19
N ARG A 23 -2.91 -0.57 16.62
CA ARG A 23 -4.14 -1.39 16.80
C ARG A 23 -4.43 -1.67 18.28
N ASN A 24 -3.40 -2.00 19.06
CA ASN A 24 -3.57 -2.19 20.50
C ASN A 24 -3.98 -0.90 21.22
N LEU A 25 -3.43 0.25 20.80
CA LEU A 25 -3.89 1.55 21.28
C LEU A 25 -5.30 1.90 20.77
N MET A 26 -5.79 1.36 19.67
CA MET A 26 -7.13 1.70 19.16
C MET A 26 -8.25 0.96 19.93
N LYS A 27 -7.93 -0.12 20.65
CA LYS A 27 -8.92 -0.91 21.39
C LYS A 27 -9.68 -0.05 22.41
N GLY A 28 -11.01 -0.13 22.35
CA GLY A 28 -11.90 0.59 23.27
C GLY A 28 -11.96 2.10 23.04
N ARG A 29 -11.45 2.61 21.92
CA ARG A 29 -11.46 4.04 21.58
C ARG A 29 -12.06 4.25 20.19
N THR A 30 -12.79 5.36 20.02
CA THR A 30 -13.18 5.83 18.69
C THR A 30 -11.98 6.46 18.00
N VAL A 31 -11.64 5.96 16.81
CA VAL A 31 -10.46 6.37 16.06
C VAL A 31 -10.89 6.75 14.66
N ILE A 32 -10.42 7.91 14.20
CA ILE A 32 -10.69 8.41 12.85
C ILE A 32 -9.34 8.48 12.16
N VAL A 33 -9.25 7.81 11.01
CA VAL A 33 -8.03 7.77 10.20
C VAL A 33 -8.35 8.40 8.85
N VAL A 34 -7.58 9.41 8.47
CA VAL A 34 -7.57 9.96 7.11
C VAL A 34 -6.35 9.33 6.44
N ALA A 35 -6.53 8.67 5.30
CA ALA A 35 -5.46 7.91 4.66
C ALA A 35 -5.39 8.20 3.18
N HIS A 36 -4.17 8.44 2.70
CA HIS A 36 -3.79 8.39 1.30
C HIS A 36 -3.38 6.98 0.88
N ARG A 37 -3.00 6.07 1.79
CA ARG A 37 -2.81 4.64 1.50
C ARG A 37 -4.02 3.81 1.95
N LEU A 38 -4.74 3.25 0.98
CA LEU A 38 -5.95 2.48 1.24
C LEU A 38 -5.68 1.18 2.02
N GLU A 39 -4.47 0.62 1.92
CA GLU A 39 -4.04 -0.56 2.72
C GLU A 39 -4.03 -0.28 4.23
N THR A 40 -3.94 0.99 4.65
CA THR A 40 -3.96 1.35 6.08
C THR A 40 -5.36 1.33 6.67
N ILE A 41 -6.39 1.49 5.83
CA ILE A 41 -7.80 1.55 6.25
C ILE A 41 -8.60 0.30 5.86
N LYS A 42 -7.97 -0.67 5.20
CA LYS A 42 -8.60 -1.92 4.77
C LYS A 42 -9.26 -2.70 5.91
N ASP A 43 -8.65 -2.68 7.09
CA ASP A 43 -9.12 -3.35 8.31
C ASP A 43 -10.10 -2.49 9.13
N ALA A 44 -10.53 -1.33 8.64
CA ALA A 44 -11.41 -0.44 9.39
C ALA A 44 -12.84 -1.00 9.50
N ASP A 45 -13.47 -0.78 10.66
CA ASP A 45 -14.86 -1.17 10.90
C ASP A 45 -15.85 -0.45 9.97
N SER A 46 -15.51 0.77 9.54
CA SER A 46 -16.27 1.54 8.55
C SER A 46 -15.34 2.54 7.85
N ILE A 47 -15.47 2.61 6.53
CA ILE A 47 -14.77 3.53 5.64
C ILE A 47 -15.79 4.52 5.09
N LEU A 48 -15.46 5.80 5.08
CA LEU A 48 -16.26 6.85 4.46
C LEU A 48 -15.45 7.47 3.32
N CYS A 49 -16.01 7.46 2.11
CA CYS A 49 -15.44 8.16 0.96
C CYS A 49 -16.13 9.50 0.80
N ILE A 50 -15.33 10.57 0.70
CA ILE A 50 -15.82 11.94 0.56
C ILE A 50 -15.52 12.41 -0.86
N GLU A 51 -16.54 12.93 -1.53
CA GLU A 51 -16.45 13.56 -2.86
C GLU A 51 -17.25 14.87 -2.79
N GLU A 52 -16.67 15.97 -3.30
CA GLU A 52 -17.32 17.29 -3.31
C GLU A 52 -17.84 17.77 -1.94
N GLY A 53 -17.13 17.41 -0.86
CA GLY A 53 -17.48 17.81 0.51
C GLY A 53 -18.65 17.03 1.13
N SER A 54 -19.13 15.97 0.47
CA SER A 54 -20.21 15.10 0.97
C SER A 54 -19.76 13.64 1.04
N VAL A 55 -20.42 12.84 1.88
CA VAL A 55 -20.16 11.39 1.96
C VAL A 55 -20.77 10.73 0.72
N ALA A 56 -19.93 10.30 -0.21
CA ALA A 56 -20.33 9.62 -1.43
C ALA A 56 -20.61 8.14 -1.17
N GLU A 57 -19.76 7.49 -0.37
CA GLU A 57 -19.89 6.06 -0.03
C GLU A 57 -19.53 5.79 1.43
N ARG A 58 -20.16 4.76 2.00
CA ARG A 58 -19.84 4.27 3.34
C ARG A 58 -20.03 2.76 3.42
N GLY A 59 -19.07 2.06 4.00
CA GLY A 59 -19.15 0.62 4.22
C GLY A 59 -17.83 0.05 4.71
N THR A 60 -17.75 -1.27 4.81
CA THR A 60 -16.50 -2.00 4.99
C THR A 60 -15.73 -2.06 3.67
N HIS A 61 -14.43 -2.39 3.75
CA HIS A 61 -13.62 -2.60 2.55
C HIS A 61 -14.28 -3.59 1.56
N GLN A 62 -14.79 -4.71 2.06
CA GLN A 62 -15.38 -5.73 1.20
C GLN A 62 -16.65 -5.25 0.49
N GLU A 63 -17.55 -4.57 1.22
CA GLU A 63 -18.78 -4.01 0.66
C GLU A 63 -18.47 -2.97 -0.42
N LEU A 64 -17.53 -2.06 -0.15
CA LEU A 64 -17.18 -0.97 -1.06
C LEU A 64 -16.44 -1.47 -2.31
N VAL A 65 -15.58 -2.48 -2.19
CA VAL A 65 -14.94 -3.12 -3.35
C VAL A 65 -15.99 -3.78 -4.25
N GLN A 66 -16.94 -4.52 -3.66
CA GLN A 66 -18.01 -5.20 -4.40
C GLN A 66 -18.97 -4.22 -5.05
N ALA A 67 -19.26 -3.08 -4.41
CA ALA A 67 -20.10 -2.03 -4.96
C ALA A 67 -19.48 -1.38 -6.22
N GLY A 68 -18.16 -1.49 -6.42
CA GLY A 68 -17.50 -1.03 -7.64
C GLY A 68 -17.43 0.50 -7.81
N GLY A 69 -17.79 1.26 -6.78
CA GLY A 69 -17.84 2.72 -6.78
C GLY A 69 -16.48 3.43 -6.65
N LEU A 70 -16.51 4.67 -6.15
CA LEU A 70 -15.37 5.55 -5.91
C LEU A 70 -14.25 4.84 -5.14
N TYR A 71 -14.58 4.17 -4.04
CA TYR A 71 -13.58 3.43 -3.26
C TYR A 71 -12.85 2.38 -4.11
N SER A 72 -13.61 1.58 -4.86
CA SER A 72 -13.08 0.50 -5.69
C SER A 72 -12.21 1.03 -6.83
N ARG A 73 -12.54 2.20 -7.39
CA ARG A 73 -11.69 2.89 -8.39
C ARG A 73 -10.36 3.34 -7.78
N LEU A 74 -10.41 4.10 -6.68
CA LEU A 74 -9.21 4.58 -5.98
C LEU A 74 -8.31 3.43 -5.54
N TYR A 75 -8.91 2.32 -5.09
CA TYR A 75 -8.19 1.12 -4.68
C TYR A 75 -7.44 0.46 -5.84
N ARG A 76 -8.07 0.36 -7.02
CA ARG A 76 -7.43 -0.18 -8.22
C ARG A 76 -6.25 0.69 -8.68
N GLU A 77 -6.42 2.00 -8.69
CA GLU A 77 -5.36 2.95 -9.08
C GLU A 77 -4.12 2.83 -8.18
N GLN A 78 -4.31 2.68 -6.86
CA GLN A 78 -3.19 2.49 -5.94
C GLN A 78 -2.49 1.14 -6.09
N ILE A 79 -3.25 0.07 -6.36
CA ILE A 79 -2.68 -1.24 -6.65
C ILE A 79 -1.88 -1.20 -7.95
N GLU A 80 -2.43 -0.62 -9.01
CA GLU A 80 -1.77 -0.51 -10.31
C GLU A 80 -0.45 0.26 -10.18
N SER A 81 -0.46 1.40 -9.49
CA SER A 81 0.77 2.15 -9.18
C SER A 81 1.80 1.31 -8.43
N THR A 82 1.35 0.44 -7.51
CA THR A 82 2.25 -0.45 -6.76
C THR A 82 2.84 -1.54 -7.66
N ILE A 83 2.01 -2.17 -8.51
CA ILE A 83 2.42 -3.24 -9.43
C ILE A 83 3.39 -2.69 -10.49
N SER A 84 3.14 -1.52 -11.07
CA SER A 84 4.05 -0.88 -12.02
C SER A 84 5.42 -0.62 -11.39
N ASN A 85 5.45 -0.21 -10.12
CA ASN A 85 6.70 0.01 -9.40
C ASN A 85 7.47 -1.29 -9.16
N VAL A 86 6.78 -2.39 -8.82
CA VAL A 86 7.40 -3.70 -8.64
C VAL A 86 7.92 -4.25 -9.98
N GLY A 87 7.18 -4.08 -11.08
CA GLY A 87 7.62 -4.48 -12.42
C GLY A 87 8.91 -3.80 -12.84
N ALA A 88 9.04 -2.49 -12.60
CA ALA A 88 10.26 -1.73 -12.91
C ALA A 88 11.48 -2.19 -12.09
N VAL A 89 11.27 -2.64 -10.84
CA VAL A 89 12.33 -3.21 -9.99
C VAL A 89 12.77 -4.57 -10.52
N ILE A 90 11.84 -5.43 -10.94
CA ILE A 90 12.16 -6.75 -11.48
C ILE A 90 12.94 -6.63 -12.80
N ASP A 91 12.49 -5.78 -13.73
CA ASP A 91 13.22 -5.50 -14.99
C ASP A 91 14.66 -5.01 -14.73
N SER A 92 14.85 -4.18 -13.70
CA SER A 92 16.18 -3.69 -13.31
C SER A 92 17.04 -4.77 -12.66
N THR A 93 16.42 -5.72 -11.96
CA THR A 93 17.13 -6.83 -11.28
C THR A 93 17.56 -7.89 -12.29
N ASP A 94 16.69 -8.21 -13.26
CA ASP A 94 17.01 -9.12 -14.37
C ASP A 94 18.11 -8.54 -15.27
N ALA A 95 18.12 -7.22 -15.50
CA ALA A 95 19.20 -6.54 -16.21
C ALA A 95 20.55 -6.62 -15.46
N LEU A 96 20.53 -6.54 -14.12
CA LEU A 96 21.74 -6.64 -13.31
C LEU A 96 22.30 -8.08 -13.25
N GLU A 97 21.43 -9.09 -13.19
CA GLU A 97 21.83 -10.50 -13.26
C GLU A 97 22.34 -10.89 -14.64
N ALA A 98 21.75 -10.37 -15.72
CA ALA A 98 22.27 -10.55 -17.08
C ALA A 98 23.69 -9.95 -17.25
N LEU A 99 23.96 -8.80 -16.62
CA LEU A 99 25.29 -8.18 -16.64
C LEU A 99 26.33 -9.01 -15.87
N LYS A 100 25.95 -9.62 -14.73
CA LYS A 100 26.84 -10.52 -13.97
C LYS A 100 27.12 -11.81 -14.75
N ALA A 101 26.13 -12.38 -15.42
CA ALA A 101 26.30 -13.57 -16.26
C ALA A 101 27.23 -13.32 -17.46
N GLY A 102 27.22 -12.11 -18.03
CA GLY A 102 28.08 -11.71 -19.15
C GLY A 102 29.56 -11.42 -18.80
N VAL A 103 29.91 -11.26 -17.52
CA VAL A 103 31.30 -10.98 -17.09
C VAL A 103 32.11 -12.25 -16.82
N VAL A 104 31.47 -13.41 -16.67
CA VAL A 104 32.15 -14.65 -16.25
C VAL A 104 32.82 -15.42 -17.41
N ASP A 105 32.46 -15.16 -18.68
CA ASP A 105 32.96 -15.93 -19.83
C ASP A 105 34.31 -15.43 -20.41
N GLY A 106 34.93 -14.42 -19.80
CA GLY A 106 36.16 -13.78 -20.30
C GLY A 106 37.48 -14.32 -19.74
N ALA A 107 37.48 -15.21 -18.75
CA ALA A 107 38.68 -15.63 -18.05
C ALA A 107 38.99 -17.13 -18.22
N SER A 108 39.12 -17.59 -19.46
CA SER A 108 39.84 -18.83 -19.74
C SER A 108 40.38 -18.85 -21.16
N LYS A 109 41.66 -18.54 -21.31
CA LYS A 109 42.54 -19.20 -22.28
C LYS A 109 43.98 -19.07 -21.81
N SER A 110 44.53 -20.24 -21.52
CA SER A 110 45.93 -20.58 -21.26
C SER A 110 46.88 -20.15 -22.37
#